data_AF-A0A954EHT9-F1
#
_entry.id   AF-A0A954EHT9-F1
#
_cell.length_a   1.000
_cell.length_b   1.000
_cell.length_c   1.000
_cell.angle_alpha   90.00
_cell.angle_beta   90.00
_cell.angle_gamma   90.00
#
_symmetry.space_group_name_H-M   'P 1'
#
loop_
_entity.id
_entity.type
_entity.pdbx_description
1 polymer ?
#
loop_
_entity_poly.entity_id
_entity_poly.type
_entity_poly.pdbx_seq_one_letter_code
_entity_poly.pdbx_strand_id
1 'polypeptide(L)'
;MNSRFANFSQHALAPAIVALCSWLAVIATMDPGGTYPWLFEGPGITIDESFNVQQGILLVEIVRNYGPLLIDPAIHRELFGPESEIPYLPDHPPLGRFLLGIGHHAWLAMFTPTGVTSVDVTAAARFGSATMFGFTVFIVGFFAGKWFGKIAGYGAAISCVLMPRMFA
;
A
#
# COMPACT_ATOMS: atom_id res chain seq x y z
N MET A 1 -12.56 11.68 -35.23
CA MET A 1 -12.56 10.98 -33.93
C MET A 1 -11.11 10.72 -33.54
N ASN A 2 -10.71 11.15 -32.34
CA ASN A 2 -9.35 11.55 -31.97
C ASN A 2 -8.30 10.42 -31.96
N SER A 3 -7.20 10.60 -32.70
CA SER A 3 -5.97 9.78 -32.64
C SER A 3 -5.25 9.83 -31.28
N ARG A 4 -5.72 10.66 -30.33
CA ARG A 4 -5.14 10.83 -28.98
C ARG A 4 -5.29 9.61 -28.07
N PHE A 5 -6.08 8.60 -28.45
CA PHE A 5 -6.33 7.41 -27.63
C PHE A 5 -5.70 6.11 -28.15
N ALA A 6 -5.09 6.12 -29.34
CA ALA A 6 -4.69 4.88 -30.01
C ALA A 6 -3.38 4.25 -29.48
N ASN A 7 -2.64 4.92 -28.59
CA ASN A 7 -1.26 4.53 -28.26
C ASN A 7 -1.02 4.38 -26.74
N PHE A 8 -1.82 3.56 -26.06
CA PHE A 8 -1.64 3.25 -24.63
C PHE A 8 -0.19 2.83 -24.31
N SER A 9 0.37 1.91 -25.09
CA SER A 9 1.74 1.39 -24.90
C SER A 9 2.81 2.47 -24.97
N GLN A 10 2.63 3.47 -25.84
CA GLN A 10 3.61 4.52 -26.07
C GLN A 10 3.76 5.48 -24.89
N HIS A 11 2.72 5.61 -24.05
CA HIS A 11 2.71 6.52 -22.90
C HIS A 11 2.84 5.77 -21.57
N ALA A 12 2.63 4.45 -21.55
CA ALA A 12 2.69 3.63 -20.33
C ALA A 12 4.09 3.10 -20.02
N LEU A 13 4.92 2.81 -21.03
CA LEU A 13 6.18 2.08 -20.83
C LEU A 13 7.15 2.80 -19.87
N ALA A 14 7.43 4.09 -20.13
CA ALA A 14 8.39 4.83 -19.31
C ALA A 14 7.91 5.03 -17.86
N PRO A 15 6.66 5.47 -17.59
CA PRO A 15 6.11 5.51 -16.24
C PRO A 15 6.12 4.13 -15.54
N ALA A 16 5.86 3.05 -16.27
CA ALA A 16 5.86 1.70 -15.70
C ALA A 16 7.26 1.28 -15.23
N ILE A 17 8.31 1.60 -16.00
CA ILE A 17 9.70 1.33 -15.60
C ILE A 17 10.05 2.11 -14.32
N VAL A 18 9.74 3.41 -14.26
CA VAL A 18 10.01 4.24 -13.08
C VAL A 18 9.23 3.74 -11.85
N ALA A 19 7.96 3.38 -12.04
CA ALA A 19 7.12 2.78 -11.00
C ALA A 19 7.69 1.46 -10.49
N LEU A 20 8.12 0.57 -11.39
CA LEU A 20 8.71 -0.71 -11.01
C LEU A 20 10.04 -0.53 -10.25
N CYS A 21 10.94 0.31 -10.76
CA CYS A 21 12.21 0.58 -10.09
C CYS A 21 12.01 1.20 -8.70
N SER A 22 11.08 2.15 -8.57
CA SER A 22 10.77 2.76 -7.28
C SER A 22 10.09 1.79 -6.31
N TRP A 23 9.18 0.96 -6.79
CA TRP A 23 8.55 -0.11 -6.00
C TRP A 23 9.60 -1.11 -5.46
N LEU A 24 10.50 -1.58 -6.32
CA LEU A 24 11.60 -2.47 -5.93
C LEU A 24 12.54 -1.81 -4.92
N ALA A 25 12.88 -0.53 -5.12
CA ALA A 25 13.72 0.22 -4.20
C ALA A 25 13.07 0.35 -2.81
N VAL A 26 11.77 0.66 -2.75
CA VAL A 26 11.04 0.75 -1.47
C VAL A 26 10.95 -0.61 -0.77
N ILE A 27 10.65 -1.69 -1.51
CA ILE A 27 10.62 -3.04 -0.93
C ILE A 27 12.00 -3.43 -0.37
N ALA A 28 13.07 -3.09 -1.08
CA ALA A 28 14.42 -3.40 -0.65
C ALA A 28 14.81 -2.70 0.68
N THR A 29 14.13 -1.61 1.04
CA THR A 29 14.43 -0.79 2.23
C THR A 29 13.23 -0.64 3.16
N MET A 30 12.29 -1.60 3.18
CA MET A 30 11.07 -1.46 4.00
C MET A 30 11.23 -1.98 5.44
N ASP A 31 12.27 -2.76 5.74
CA ASP A 31 12.44 -3.39 7.04
C ASP A 31 13.18 -2.47 8.04
N PRO A 32 12.51 -1.96 9.09
CA PRO A 32 13.10 -1.06 10.07
C PRO A 32 13.94 -1.77 11.14
N GLY A 33 13.79 -3.09 11.30
CA GLY A 33 14.17 -3.77 12.56
C GLY A 33 14.77 -5.16 12.37
N GLY A 34 15.23 -5.49 11.16
CA GLY A 34 15.81 -6.80 10.85
C GLY A 34 14.82 -7.95 10.93
N THR A 35 13.51 -7.66 10.76
CA THR A 35 12.47 -8.69 10.66
C THR A 35 12.68 -9.59 9.44
N TYR A 36 13.28 -9.03 8.40
CA TYR A 36 13.64 -9.64 7.13
C TYR A 36 15.13 -9.37 6.88
N PRO A 37 16.05 -10.14 7.49
CA PRO A 37 17.49 -9.83 7.54
C PRO A 37 18.22 -9.82 6.18
N TRP A 38 17.55 -10.20 5.10
CA TRP A 38 18.05 -10.10 3.73
C TRP A 38 17.69 -8.77 3.04
N LEU A 39 16.86 -7.92 3.65
CA LEU A 39 16.56 -6.57 3.19
C LEU A 39 17.54 -5.56 3.78
N PHE A 40 17.65 -4.40 3.14
CA PHE A 40 18.39 -3.28 3.70
C PHE A 40 17.58 -2.61 4.82
N GLU A 41 18.29 -2.02 5.77
CA GLU A 41 17.69 -1.26 6.87
C GLU A 41 16.89 -0.07 6.32
N GLY A 42 15.63 -0.03 6.69
CA GLY A 42 14.66 0.97 6.30
C GLY A 42 14.47 2.08 7.35
N PRO A 43 13.59 3.05 7.05
CA PRO A 43 13.23 4.08 8.03
C PRO A 43 12.54 3.45 9.24
N GLY A 44 12.73 4.04 10.42
CA GLY A 44 12.10 3.61 11.66
C GLY A 44 10.57 3.55 11.58
N ILE A 45 9.95 2.89 12.56
CA ILE A 45 8.49 2.74 12.65
C ILE A 45 7.90 3.98 13.31
N THR A 46 6.87 4.57 12.70
CA THR A 46 6.07 5.63 13.33
C THR A 46 4.91 5.06 14.16
N ILE A 47 4.36 5.88 15.06
CA ILE A 47 3.27 5.45 15.95
C ILE A 47 2.02 5.06 15.15
N ASP A 48 1.68 5.85 14.13
CA ASP A 48 0.50 5.64 13.28
C ASP A 48 0.62 4.39 12.41
N GLU A 49 1.82 3.95 12.04
CA GLU A 49 2.02 2.72 11.27
C GLU A 49 1.46 1.49 12.02
N SER A 50 1.89 1.28 13.27
CA SER A 50 1.49 0.07 14.01
C SER A 50 -0.02 -0.04 14.21
N PHE A 51 -0.66 1.07 14.56
CA PHE A 51 -2.11 1.16 14.70
C PHE A 51 -2.85 0.92 13.37
N ASN A 52 -2.45 1.57 12.27
CA ASN A 52 -3.12 1.40 10.98
C ASN A 52 -2.95 -0.03 10.43
N VAL A 53 -1.81 -0.68 10.71
CA VAL A 53 -1.57 -2.08 10.35
C VAL A 53 -2.50 -3.01 11.11
N GLN A 54 -2.65 -2.83 12.43
CA GLN A 54 -3.60 -3.61 13.24
C GLN A 54 -5.03 -3.53 12.72
N GLN A 55 -5.50 -2.31 12.45
CA GLN A 55 -6.83 -2.12 11.88
C GLN A 55 -6.96 -2.69 10.46
N GLY A 56 -5.87 -2.66 9.69
CA GLY A 56 -5.82 -3.26 8.37
C GLY A 56 -5.97 -4.78 8.40
N ILE A 57 -5.22 -5.45 9.29
CA ILE A 57 -5.30 -6.89 9.51
C ILE A 57 -6.71 -7.26 9.97
N LEU A 58 -7.25 -6.55 10.96
CA LEU A 58 -8.62 -6.74 11.44
C LEU A 58 -9.65 -6.66 10.30
N LEU A 59 -9.57 -5.65 9.44
CA LEU A 59 -10.48 -5.50 8.30
C LEU A 59 -10.38 -6.66 7.32
N VAL A 60 -9.17 -7.15 7.03
CA VAL A 60 -8.99 -8.31 6.15
C VAL A 60 -9.55 -9.57 6.78
N GLU A 61 -9.32 -9.80 8.07
CA GLU A 61 -9.85 -10.95 8.78
C GLU A 61 -11.38 -10.89 8.90
N ILE A 62 -11.98 -9.71 9.11
CA ILE A 62 -13.42 -9.52 9.05
C ILE A 62 -13.96 -9.91 7.67
N VAL A 63 -13.36 -9.42 6.59
CA VAL A 63 -13.80 -9.74 5.22
C VAL A 63 -13.61 -11.23 4.92
N ARG A 64 -12.54 -11.87 5.38
CA ARG A 64 -12.30 -13.31 5.17
C ARG A 64 -13.29 -14.20 5.92
N ASN A 65 -13.59 -13.85 7.17
CA ASN A 65 -14.43 -14.69 8.04
C ASN A 65 -15.93 -14.49 7.79
N TYR A 66 -16.36 -13.26 7.47
CA TYR A 66 -17.79 -12.93 7.31
C TYR A 66 -18.21 -12.73 5.85
N GLY A 67 -17.31 -12.22 4.99
CA GLY A 67 -17.56 -12.07 3.55
C GLY A 67 -18.90 -11.37 3.24
N PRO A 68 -19.83 -12.01 2.49
CA PRO A 68 -21.13 -11.43 2.18
C PRO A 68 -22.03 -11.14 3.40
N LEU A 69 -21.80 -11.79 4.55
CA LEU A 69 -22.58 -11.59 5.77
C LEU A 69 -22.39 -10.18 6.36
N LEU A 70 -21.40 -9.42 5.92
CA LEU A 70 -21.20 -8.02 6.32
C LEU A 70 -22.33 -7.09 5.89
N ILE A 71 -23.19 -7.53 4.98
CA ILE A 71 -24.39 -6.81 4.56
C ILE A 71 -25.49 -6.92 5.65
N ASP A 72 -25.45 -7.95 6.50
CA ASP A 72 -26.37 -8.10 7.61
C ASP A 72 -26.14 -7.00 8.67
N PRO A 73 -27.15 -6.15 8.97
CA PRO A 73 -27.03 -5.11 9.97
C PRO A 73 -26.65 -5.61 11.37
N ALA A 74 -27.01 -6.86 11.73
CA ALA A 74 -26.65 -7.44 13.02
C ALA A 74 -25.15 -7.70 13.12
N ILE A 75 -24.57 -8.34 12.10
CA ILE A 75 -23.13 -8.59 11.97
C ILE A 75 -22.36 -7.27 11.86
N HIS A 76 -22.89 -6.34 11.07
CA HIS A 76 -22.28 -5.02 10.93
C HIS A 76 -22.17 -4.29 12.28
N ARG A 77 -23.23 -4.36 13.11
CA ARG A 77 -23.22 -3.74 14.44
C ARG A 77 -22.30 -4.47 15.43
N GLU A 78 -22.17 -5.79 15.31
CA GLU A 78 -21.25 -6.57 16.14
C GLU A 78 -19.79 -6.30 15.81
N LEU A 79 -19.46 -5.99 14.55
CA LEU A 79 -18.08 -5.81 14.09
C LEU A 79 -17.63 -4.35 13.96
N PHE A 80 -18.58 -3.42 13.83
CA PHE A 80 -18.32 -1.98 13.65
C PHE A 80 -19.17 -1.10 14.57
N GLY A 81 -19.74 -1.68 15.63
CA GLY A 81 -20.50 -0.99 16.67
C GLY A 81 -19.67 -0.04 17.54
N PRO A 82 -20.19 0.36 18.72
CA PRO A 82 -19.55 1.34 19.57
C PRO A 82 -18.11 0.97 19.95
N GLU A 83 -17.21 1.95 19.93
CA GLU A 83 -15.77 1.80 20.24
C GLU A 83 -15.52 1.23 21.65
N SER A 84 -16.46 1.42 22.59
CA SER A 84 -16.41 0.82 23.92
C SER A 84 -16.54 -0.70 23.95
N GLU A 85 -16.99 -1.31 22.85
CA GLU A 85 -17.31 -2.73 22.74
C GLU A 85 -16.37 -3.46 21.76
N ILE A 86 -15.77 -2.77 20.78
CA ILE A 86 -15.06 -3.38 19.66
C ILE A 86 -13.74 -2.64 19.40
N PRO A 87 -12.62 -3.35 19.14
CA PRO A 87 -11.32 -2.73 18.87
C PRO A 87 -11.19 -2.08 17.48
N TYR A 88 -12.29 -1.84 16.77
CA TYR A 88 -12.28 -1.17 15.46
C TYR A 88 -12.34 0.34 15.66
N LEU A 89 -11.43 1.05 15.00
CA LEU A 89 -11.37 2.51 15.05
C LEU A 89 -11.95 3.09 13.75
N PRO A 90 -13.15 3.72 13.76
CA PRO A 90 -13.81 4.27 12.58
C PRO A 90 -13.31 5.68 12.21
N ASP A 91 -12.19 6.11 12.76
CA ASP A 91 -11.61 7.45 12.62
C ASP A 91 -11.09 7.76 11.21
N HIS A 92 -10.83 6.75 10.38
CA HIS A 92 -10.35 6.90 9.00
C HIS A 92 -11.14 6.02 8.01
N PRO A 93 -11.29 6.45 6.75
CA PRO A 93 -11.86 5.61 5.71
C PRO A 93 -11.13 4.26 5.58
N PRO A 94 -11.85 3.13 5.41
CA PRO A 94 -11.28 1.80 5.58
C PRO A 94 -10.35 1.35 4.44
N LEU A 95 -10.44 1.97 3.26
CA LEU A 95 -9.74 1.49 2.07
C LEU A 95 -8.22 1.44 2.24
N GLY A 96 -7.63 2.48 2.83
CA GLY A 96 -6.18 2.53 3.07
C GLY A 96 -5.73 1.39 3.97
N ARG A 97 -6.38 1.25 5.13
CA ARG A 97 -6.12 0.17 6.10
C ARG A 97 -6.34 -1.21 5.50
N PHE A 98 -7.41 -1.40 4.73
CA PHE A 98 -7.69 -2.66 4.07
C PHE A 98 -6.57 -3.07 3.09
N LEU A 99 -6.05 -2.13 2.32
CA LEU A 99 -4.91 -2.38 1.42
C LEU A 99 -3.61 -2.69 2.18
N LEU A 100 -3.39 -2.07 3.36
CA LEU A 100 -2.29 -2.44 4.25
C LEU A 100 -2.42 -3.88 4.76
N GLY A 101 -3.61 -4.27 5.20
CA GLY A 101 -3.90 -5.64 5.62
C GLY A 101 -3.67 -6.66 4.51
N ILE A 102 -4.15 -6.36 3.29
CA ILE A 102 -3.91 -7.23 2.13
C ILE A 102 -2.41 -7.36 1.86
N GLY A 103 -1.70 -6.24 1.86
CA GLY A 103 -0.25 -6.21 1.67
C GLY A 103 0.49 -7.03 2.72
N HIS A 104 0.10 -6.89 3.99
CA HIS A 104 0.63 -7.66 5.11
C HIS A 104 0.49 -9.16 4.89
N HIS A 105 -0.73 -9.65 4.64
CA HIS A 105 -0.95 -11.07 4.43
C HIS A 105 -0.28 -11.59 3.15
N ALA A 106 -0.27 -10.81 2.08
CA ALA A 106 0.41 -11.18 0.84
C ALA A 106 1.92 -11.35 1.07
N TRP A 107 2.54 -10.44 1.80
CA TRP A 107 3.95 -10.52 2.13
C TRP A 107 4.25 -11.72 3.02
N LEU A 108 3.47 -11.94 4.08
CA LEU A 108 3.64 -13.09 4.97
C LEU A 108 3.43 -14.44 4.26
N ALA A 109 2.57 -14.49 3.25
CA ALA A 109 2.37 -15.70 2.44
C ALA A 109 3.61 -16.06 1.60
N MET A 110 4.48 -15.09 1.30
CA MET A 110 5.70 -15.28 0.51
C MET A 110 6.95 -15.37 1.40
N PHE A 111 6.96 -14.67 2.53
CA PHE A 111 8.15 -14.45 3.34
C PHE A 111 7.85 -14.54 4.83
N THR A 112 8.38 -15.58 5.48
CA THR A 112 8.27 -15.76 6.93
C THR A 112 9.17 -14.77 7.68
N PRO A 113 8.64 -13.98 8.64
CA PRO A 113 9.44 -13.06 9.45
C PRO A 113 10.33 -13.82 10.43
N THR A 114 11.50 -13.25 10.77
CA THR A 114 12.41 -13.83 11.76
C THR A 114 12.32 -13.10 13.09
N GLY A 115 12.31 -13.84 14.21
CA GLY A 115 12.41 -13.24 15.55
C GLY A 115 11.17 -12.48 16.03
N VAL A 116 10.04 -12.60 15.33
CA VAL A 116 8.79 -11.93 15.68
C VAL A 116 7.77 -12.96 16.18
N THR A 117 7.16 -12.70 17.34
CA THR A 117 6.09 -13.52 17.93
C THR A 117 4.70 -12.92 17.76
N SER A 118 4.62 -11.63 17.37
CA SER A 118 3.37 -10.94 17.09
C SER A 118 2.86 -11.27 15.68
N VAL A 119 1.54 -11.32 15.54
CA VAL A 119 0.85 -11.35 14.23
C VAL A 119 0.95 -10.02 13.48
N ASP A 120 1.16 -8.91 14.21
CA ASP A 120 1.21 -7.55 13.67
C ASP A 120 2.62 -7.20 13.19
N VAL A 121 3.03 -7.77 12.07
CA VAL A 121 4.32 -7.49 11.44
C VAL A 121 4.23 -6.21 10.59
N THR A 122 4.50 -5.05 11.19
CA THR A 122 4.43 -3.74 10.49
C THR A 122 5.26 -3.70 9.21
N ALA A 123 6.46 -4.30 9.22
CA ALA A 123 7.32 -4.39 8.04
C ALA A 123 6.65 -5.12 6.85
N ALA A 124 5.83 -6.15 7.13
CA ALA A 124 5.09 -6.87 6.09
C ALA A 124 4.01 -5.97 5.46
N ALA A 125 3.31 -5.17 6.27
CA ALA A 125 2.26 -4.28 5.78
C ALA A 125 2.79 -3.14 4.89
N ARG A 126 4.04 -2.73 5.07
CA ARG A 126 4.72 -1.75 4.19
C ARG A 126 4.75 -2.20 2.74
N PHE A 127 4.64 -3.50 2.44
CA PHE A 127 4.45 -4.00 1.08
C PHE A 127 3.20 -3.41 0.40
N GLY A 128 2.10 -3.23 1.15
CA GLY A 128 0.87 -2.59 0.67
C GLY A 128 1.12 -1.12 0.30
N SER A 129 1.74 -0.36 1.21
CA SER A 129 2.13 1.04 0.97
C SER A 129 3.08 1.18 -0.22
N ALA A 130 4.09 0.32 -0.32
CA ALA A 130 5.05 0.30 -1.42
C ALA A 130 4.33 0.09 -2.76
N THR A 131 3.41 -0.88 -2.81
CA THR A 131 2.61 -1.20 -4.01
C THR A 131 1.74 -0.03 -4.44
N MET A 132 1.05 0.60 -3.49
CA MET A 132 0.23 1.79 -3.78
C MET A 132 1.08 2.99 -4.21
N PHE A 133 2.28 3.13 -3.66
CA PHE A 133 3.21 4.16 -4.07
C PHE A 133 3.70 3.93 -5.53
N GLY A 134 4.13 2.72 -5.88
CA GLY A 134 4.49 2.36 -7.25
C GLY A 134 3.33 2.61 -8.24
N PHE A 135 2.11 2.23 -7.84
CA PHE A 135 0.90 2.50 -8.64
C PHE A 135 0.64 4.00 -8.82
N THR A 136 0.88 4.81 -7.78
CA THR A 136 0.75 6.28 -7.85
C THR A 136 1.75 6.86 -8.85
N VAL A 137 3.03 6.44 -8.79
CA VAL A 137 4.08 6.87 -9.73
C VAL A 137 3.66 6.54 -11.18
N PHE A 138 3.12 5.33 -11.40
CA PHE A 138 2.64 4.91 -12.71
C PHE A 138 1.48 5.78 -13.20
N ILE A 139 0.43 5.98 -12.39
CA ILE A 139 -0.74 6.77 -12.76
C ILE A 139 -0.34 8.20 -13.11
N VAL A 140 0.43 8.86 -12.24
CA VAL A 140 0.84 10.25 -12.46
C VAL A 140 1.64 10.37 -13.76
N GLY A 141 2.64 9.51 -13.96
CA GLY A 141 3.43 9.52 -15.18
C GLY A 141 2.61 9.17 -16.43
N PHE A 142 1.69 8.21 -16.35
CA PHE A 142 0.85 7.80 -17.47
C PHE A 142 -0.10 8.91 -17.91
N PHE A 143 -0.81 9.55 -16.98
CA PHE A 143 -1.74 10.64 -17.32
C PHE A 143 -1.01 11.89 -17.80
N ALA A 144 0.10 12.28 -17.15
CA ALA A 144 0.95 13.36 -17.64
C ALA A 144 1.49 13.06 -19.05
N GLY A 145 1.92 11.81 -19.29
CA GLY A 145 2.38 11.31 -20.57
C GLY A 145 1.31 11.39 -21.66
N LYS A 146 0.07 11.02 -21.32
CA LYS A 146 -1.09 11.02 -22.22
C LYS A 146 -1.55 12.43 -22.59
N TRP A 147 -1.45 13.39 -21.65
CA TRP A 147 -1.98 14.75 -21.84
C TRP A 147 -0.94 15.71 -22.41
N PHE A 148 0.33 15.56 -22.02
CA PHE A 148 1.41 16.51 -22.30
C PHE A 148 2.61 15.89 -23.03
N GLY A 149 2.52 14.61 -23.40
CA GLY A 149 3.55 13.90 -24.16
C GLY A 149 4.54 13.12 -23.29
N LYS A 150 5.32 12.23 -23.93
CA LYS A 150 6.15 11.21 -23.24
C LYS A 150 7.16 11.80 -22.26
N ILE A 151 7.80 12.90 -22.64
CA ILE A 151 8.82 13.58 -21.79
C ILE A 151 8.16 14.09 -20.51
N ALA A 152 6.97 14.67 -20.60
CA ALA A 152 6.22 15.13 -19.43
C ALA A 152 5.82 13.95 -18.52
N GLY A 153 5.44 12.80 -19.09
CA GLY A 153 5.15 11.60 -18.32
C GLY A 153 6.36 11.04 -17.56
N TYR A 154 7.53 11.02 -18.20
CA TYR A 154 8.78 10.60 -17.57
C TYR A 154 9.20 11.58 -16.46
N GLY A 155 9.16 12.88 -16.75
CA GLY A 155 9.45 13.93 -15.78
C GLY A 155 8.54 13.84 -14.56
N ALA A 156 7.22 13.70 -14.77
CA ALA A 156 6.26 13.61 -13.68
C ALA A 156 6.48 12.35 -12.80
N ALA A 157 6.73 11.18 -13.41
CA ALA A 157 7.02 9.96 -12.66
C ALA A 157 8.29 10.10 -11.81
N ILE A 158 9.38 10.62 -12.39
CA ILE A 158 10.63 10.87 -11.64
C ILE A 158 10.40 11.89 -10.53
N SER A 159 9.70 12.98 -10.81
CA SER A 159 9.38 13.99 -9.82
C SER A 159 8.62 13.40 -8.64
N CYS A 160 7.63 12.53 -8.87
CA CYS A 160 6.94 11.82 -7.77
C CYS A 160 7.87 10.97 -6.91
N VAL A 161 8.87 10.32 -7.53
CA VAL A 161 9.85 9.50 -6.82
C VAL A 161 10.82 10.36 -6.01
N LEU A 162 11.34 11.44 -6.60
CA LEU A 162 12.37 12.30 -6.03
C LEU A 162 11.85 13.41 -5.13
N MET A 163 10.54 13.68 -5.15
CA MET A 163 9.93 14.65 -4.24
C MET A 163 10.36 14.31 -2.81
N PRO A 164 11.01 15.24 -2.09
CA PRO A 164 11.36 15.02 -0.71
C PRO A 164 10.06 14.83 0.06
N ARG A 165 9.79 13.59 0.42
CA ARG A 165 8.70 13.27 1.34
C ARG A 165 9.25 13.63 2.69
N MET A 166 8.61 14.59 3.35
CA MET A 166 8.85 14.90 4.74
C MET A 166 8.43 13.67 5.56
N PHE A 167 9.27 12.64 5.58
CA PHE A 167 9.20 11.55 6.53
C PHE A 167 9.92 12.08 7.78
N ALA A 168 9.13 12.45 8.78
CA ALA A 168 9.53 12.58 10.17
C ALA A 168 8.72 11.53 10.95
#